data_AF-A0A4Z0MJU4-F1
#
_entry.id   AF-A0A4Z0MJU4-F1
#
_cell.length_a   1.000
_cell.length_b   1.000
_cell.length_c   1.000
_cell.angle_alpha   90.00
_cell.angle_beta   90.00
_cell.angle_gamma   90.00
#
_symmetry.space_group_name_H-M   'P 1'
#
loop_
_entity.id
_entity.type
_entity.pdbx_description
1 polymer ?
#
loop_
_entity_poly.entity_id
_entity_poly.type
_entity_poly.pdbx_seq_one_letter_code
_entity_poly.pdbx_strand_id
1 'polypeptide(L)'
;MHNAWYSDLSTSAGRRAGVEFACSSVSSPGFEAFFGGNAAAVQGFEQINTALINDLHYLDASRRGHLEESFTSSAATGVWKYVSDLTTEPVATTTGRTETYA
;
A
#
# COMPACT_ATOMS: atom_id res chain seq x y z
N MET A 1 -9.37 -0.49 7.57
CA MET A 1 -8.35 0.07 6.67
C MET A 1 -8.38 -0.71 5.37
N HIS A 2 -8.46 -0.03 4.22
CA HIS A 2 -8.56 -0.64 2.89
C HIS A 2 -7.62 0.09 1.93
N ASN A 3 -6.33 0.23 2.26
CA ASN A 3 -5.37 0.97 1.44
C ASN A 3 -4.06 0.21 1.46
N ALA A 4 -3.20 0.45 0.48
CA ALA A 4 -1.89 -0.16 0.44
C ALA A 4 -0.85 0.80 1.03
N TRP A 5 0.07 0.30 1.86
CA TRP A 5 1.18 1.11 2.36
C TRP A 5 2.39 0.27 2.72
N TYR A 6 3.53 0.93 2.83
CA TYR A 6 4.79 0.38 3.28
C TYR A 6 5.36 1.29 4.35
N SER A 7 5.66 0.73 5.53
CA SER A 7 6.15 1.50 6.66
C SER A 7 7.28 0.77 7.37
N ASP A 8 8.20 1.51 7.96
CA ASP A 8 9.06 0.96 9.00
C ASP A 8 8.25 0.72 10.28
N LEU A 9 8.65 -0.30 11.03
CA LEU A 9 8.16 -0.55 12.38
C LEU A 9 9.27 -0.23 13.36
N SER A 10 9.04 0.76 14.21
CA SER A 10 10.00 1.22 15.21
C SER A 10 9.57 0.82 16.62
N THR A 11 10.53 0.36 17.43
CA THR A 11 10.31 0.18 18.88
C THR A 11 10.06 1.53 19.55
N SER A 12 9.55 1.52 20.79
CA SER A 12 9.38 2.75 21.59
C SER A 12 10.68 3.52 21.84
N ALA A 13 11.84 2.87 21.71
CA ALA A 13 13.16 3.49 21.80
C ALA A 13 13.67 4.05 20.46
N GLY A 14 12.85 4.06 19.40
CA GLY A 14 13.20 4.58 18.07
C GLY A 14 14.09 3.65 17.23
N ARG A 15 14.33 2.42 17.68
CA ARG A 15 15.06 1.41 16.90
C ARG A 15 14.14 0.72 15.90
N ARG A 16 14.52 0.68 14.62
CA ARG A 16 13.85 -0.13 13.58
C ARG A 16 13.83 -1.60 13.97
N ALA A 17 12.64 -2.18 14.00
CA ALA A 17 12.33 -3.56 14.37
C ALA A 17 11.92 -4.42 13.18
N GLY A 18 11.44 -3.79 12.10
CA GLY A 18 11.01 -4.46 10.89
C GLY A 18 10.28 -3.49 9.97
N VAL A 19 9.44 -4.04 9.10
CA VAL A 19 8.59 -3.30 8.16
C VAL A 19 7.17 -3.86 8.16
N GLU A 20 6.22 -3.04 7.75
CA GLU A 20 4.85 -3.42 7.47
C GLU A 20 4.59 -3.32 5.97
N PHE A 21 4.12 -4.42 5.38
CA PHE A 21 3.53 -4.41 4.04
C PHE A 21 2.01 -4.50 4.19
N ALA A 22 1.32 -3.38 4.03
CA ALA A 22 -0.13 -3.35 4.15
C ALA A 22 -0.80 -3.51 2.78
N CYS A 23 -1.74 -4.44 2.73
CA CYS A 23 -2.50 -4.77 1.53
C CYS A 23 -3.78 -3.91 1.43
N SER A 24 -4.11 -3.46 0.22
CA SER A 24 -5.43 -2.90 -0.07
C SER A 24 -6.52 -3.96 0.06
N SER A 25 -7.79 -3.54 0.10
CA SER A 25 -8.90 -4.46 -0.17
C SER A 25 -8.97 -4.81 -1.65
N VAL A 26 -9.70 -5.88 -1.97
CA VAL A 26 -10.05 -6.22 -3.36
C VAL A 26 -11.21 -5.38 -3.87
N SER A 27 -12.25 -5.13 -3.07
CA SER A 27 -13.48 -4.47 -3.53
C SER A 27 -13.95 -3.29 -2.68
N SER A 28 -13.71 -3.31 -1.36
CA SER A 28 -14.15 -2.21 -0.48
C SER A 28 -13.41 -0.91 -0.78
N PRO A 29 -14.05 0.27 -0.71
CA PRO A 29 -13.36 1.53 -0.94
C PRO A 29 -12.35 1.84 0.17
N GLY A 30 -11.30 2.57 -0.20
CA GLY A 30 -10.27 3.10 0.68
C GLY A 30 -10.54 4.53 1.12
N PHE A 31 -9.46 5.31 1.28
CA PHE A 31 -9.59 6.72 1.69
C PHE A 31 -10.16 7.60 0.56
N GLU A 32 -10.07 7.16 -0.70
CA GLU A 32 -10.62 7.87 -1.86
C GLU A 32 -12.12 8.16 -1.74
N ALA A 33 -12.87 7.33 -1.01
CA ALA A 33 -14.30 7.54 -0.78
C ALA A 33 -14.60 8.81 0.02
N PHE A 34 -13.69 9.24 0.92
CA PHE A 34 -13.86 10.49 1.67
C PHE A 34 -13.61 11.73 0.81
N PHE A 35 -12.93 11.58 -0.32
CA PHE A 35 -12.61 12.66 -1.25
C PHE A 35 -13.59 12.75 -2.42
N GLY A 36 -14.65 11.94 -2.43
CA GLY A 36 -15.68 11.97 -3.48
C GLY A 36 -15.12 11.73 -4.89
N GLY A 37 -14.02 10.97 -5.01
CA GLY A 37 -13.36 10.70 -6.29
C GLY A 37 -12.47 11.84 -6.81
N ASN A 38 -12.18 12.88 -6.02
CA ASN A 38 -11.23 13.91 -6.41
C ASN A 38 -9.79 13.36 -6.38
N ALA A 39 -9.26 13.01 -7.55
CA ALA A 39 -7.92 12.44 -7.71
C ALA A 39 -6.81 13.35 -7.16
N ALA A 40 -6.92 14.68 -7.32
CA ALA A 40 -5.92 15.62 -6.81
C ALA A 40 -5.91 15.66 -5.28
N ALA A 41 -7.09 15.54 -4.65
CA ALA A 41 -7.19 15.47 -3.19
C ALA A 41 -6.60 14.15 -2.64
N VAL A 42 -6.87 13.02 -3.31
CA VAL A 42 -6.27 11.73 -2.96
C VAL A 42 -4.74 11.79 -3.07
N GLN A 43 -4.22 12.32 -4.18
CA GLN A 43 -2.77 12.45 -4.36
C GLN A 43 -2.14 13.36 -3.29
N GLY A 44 -2.78 14.49 -2.98
CA GLY A 44 -2.32 15.38 -1.90
C GLY A 44 -2.34 14.68 -0.54
N PHE A 45 -3.34 13.84 -0.28
CA PHE A 45 -3.42 13.03 0.94
C PHE A 45 -2.28 12.00 1.02
N GLU A 46 -1.99 11.28 -0.06
CA GLU A 46 -0.87 10.33 -0.11
C GLU A 46 0.47 11.03 0.15
N GLN A 47 0.69 12.18 -0.49
CA GLN A 47 1.90 12.97 -0.35
C GLN A 47 2.09 13.53 1.06
N ILE A 48 1.03 14.12 1.65
CA ILE A 48 1.18 14.75 2.96
C ILE A 48 1.38 13.71 4.06
N ASN A 49 0.75 12.53 3.97
CA ASN A 49 0.95 11.46 4.94
C ASN A 49 2.38 10.91 4.86
N THR A 50 2.88 10.63 3.66
CA THR A 50 4.26 10.15 3.48
C THR A 50 5.31 11.21 3.85
N ALA A 51 4.98 12.51 3.74
CA ALA A 51 5.87 13.59 4.16
C ALA A 51 5.88 13.83 5.68
N LEU A 52 4.77 13.59 6.38
CA LEU A 52 4.63 13.91 7.80
C LEU A 52 4.79 12.70 8.73
N ILE A 53 4.56 11.49 8.23
CA ILE A 53 4.72 10.25 9.00
C ILE A 53 6.08 9.67 8.66
N ASN A 54 7.06 9.88 9.55
CA ASN A 54 8.47 9.56 9.30
C ASN A 54 8.72 8.12 8.85
N ASP A 55 7.96 7.16 9.37
CA ASP A 55 8.14 5.74 9.05
C ASP A 55 7.40 5.32 7.77
N LEU A 56 6.49 6.14 7.23
CA LEU A 56 5.62 5.78 6.11
C LEU A 56 6.27 6.11 4.76
N HIS A 57 6.74 5.07 4.08
CA HIS A 57 7.48 5.18 2.82
C HIS A 57 6.59 5.11 1.57
N TYR A 58 5.40 4.53 1.70
CA TYR A 58 4.44 4.34 0.63
C TYR A 58 3.03 4.47 1.14
N LEU A 59 2.16 5.12 0.38
CA LEU A 59 0.72 5.04 0.57
C LEU A 59 0.04 5.08 -0.80
N ASP A 60 -0.85 4.13 -1.04
CA ASP A 60 -1.85 4.18 -2.10
C ASP A 60 -3.23 4.10 -1.47
N ALA A 61 -3.91 5.23 -1.54
CA ALA A 61 -5.16 5.50 -0.88
C ALA A 61 -6.36 5.22 -1.78
N SER A 62 -6.17 4.63 -2.98
CA SER A 62 -7.23 4.53 -3.99
C SER A 62 -7.33 3.16 -4.67
N ARG A 63 -6.21 2.58 -5.11
CA ARG A 63 -6.24 1.36 -5.93
C ARG A 63 -6.57 0.12 -5.11
N ARG A 64 -7.34 -0.77 -5.72
CA ARG A 64 -7.77 -2.05 -5.15
C ARG A 64 -6.93 -3.20 -5.67
N GLY A 65 -6.80 -4.27 -4.90
CA GLY A 65 -6.03 -5.44 -5.30
C GLY A 65 -5.50 -6.23 -4.12
N HIS A 66 -4.37 -6.90 -4.32
CA HIS A 66 -3.73 -7.78 -3.36
C HIS A 66 -2.22 -7.54 -3.27
N LEU A 67 -1.58 -8.12 -2.27
CA LEU A 67 -0.14 -8.11 -2.07
C LEU A 67 0.39 -9.53 -2.29
N GLU A 68 1.39 -9.67 -3.16
CA GLU A 68 2.15 -10.91 -3.32
C GLU A 68 3.45 -10.80 -2.53
N GLU A 69 3.64 -11.67 -1.54
CA GLU A 69 4.84 -11.69 -0.71
C GLU A 69 5.68 -12.93 -0.99
N SER A 70 7.00 -12.74 -1.02
CA SER A 70 7.98 -13.82 -1.14
C SER A 70 9.06 -13.66 -0.08
N PHE A 71 9.47 -14.78 0.52
CA PHE A 71 10.40 -14.79 1.64
C PHE A 71 11.60 -15.67 1.32
N THR A 72 12.77 -15.21 1.76
CA THR A 72 13.98 -16.03 1.92
C THR A 72 14.41 -16.00 3.38
N SER A 73 15.46 -16.73 3.74
CA SER A 73 16.02 -16.68 5.09
C SER A 73 16.54 -15.29 5.50
N SER A 74 16.78 -14.39 4.53
CA SER A 74 17.38 -13.08 4.76
C SER A 74 16.60 -11.92 4.14
N ALA A 75 15.41 -12.15 3.58
CA ALA A 75 14.64 -11.08 2.96
C ALA A 75 13.14 -11.39 2.88
N ALA A 76 12.33 -10.33 2.85
CA ALA A 76 10.93 -10.33 2.48
C ALA A 76 10.71 -9.34 1.34
N THR A 77 10.06 -9.76 0.26
CA THR A 77 9.71 -8.91 -0.88
C THR A 77 8.21 -8.89 -1.08
N GLY A 78 7.61 -7.70 -1.01
CA GLY A 78 6.20 -7.46 -1.28
C GLY A 78 6.00 -6.78 -2.63
N VAL A 79 5.05 -7.28 -3.41
CA VAL A 79 4.65 -6.74 -4.71
C VAL A 79 3.16 -6.42 -4.67
N TRP A 80 2.80 -5.14 -4.74
CA TRP A 80 1.39 -4.75 -4.80
C TRP A 80 0.85 -4.97 -6.21
N LYS A 81 -0.23 -5.75 -6.31
CA LYS A 81 -0.93 -6.06 -7.57
C LYS A 81 -2.29 -5.39 -7.53
N TYR A 82 -2.57 -4.53 -8.49
CA TYR A 82 -3.80 -3.75 -8.54
C TYR A 82 -4.74 -4.22 -9.64
N VAL A 83 -6.03 -4.32 -9.31
CA VAL A 83 -7.10 -4.65 -10.25
C VAL A 83 -7.72 -3.36 -10.81
N SER A 84 -8.04 -3.36 -12.10
CA SER A 84 -8.71 -2.22 -12.75
C SER A 84 -10.23 -2.36 -12.77
N ASP A 85 -10.72 -3.59 -12.85
CA ASP A 85 -12.14 -3.93 -12.97
C ASP A 85 -12.37 -5.32 -12.34
N LEU A 86 -13.54 -5.49 -11.72
CA LEU A 86 -14.02 -6.75 -11.13
C LEU A 86 -15.30 -7.26 -11.78
N THR A 87 -15.79 -6.59 -12.83
CA THR A 87 -17.04 -6.94 -13.52
C THR A 87 -16.83 -7.95 -14.65
N THR A 88 -15.59 -8.22 -15.04
CA THR A 88 -15.24 -9.15 -16.12
C THR A 88 -14.16 -10.15 -15.72
N GLU A 89 -14.29 -11.39 -16.20
CA GLU A 89 -13.30 -12.45 -16.00
C GLU A 89 -12.56 -12.78 -17.32
N PRO A 90 -11.25 -13.08 -17.28
CA PRO A 90 -10.40 -13.11 -16.09
C PRO A 90 -10.06 -11.70 -15.57
N VAL A 91 -10.01 -11.52 -14.24
CA VAL A 91 -9.58 -10.25 -13.63
C VAL A 91 -8.12 -9.95 -13.98
N ALA A 92 -7.90 -8.83 -14.67
CA ALA A 92 -6.56 -8.35 -15.00
C ALA A 92 -5.93 -7.61 -13.82
N THR A 93 -4.63 -7.81 -13.62
CA THR A 93 -3.84 -7.07 -12.62
C THR A 93 -2.69 -6.29 -13.24
N THR A 94 -2.38 -5.13 -12.67
CA THR A 94 -1.18 -4.35 -12.94
C THR A 94 -0.25 -4.43 -11.73
N THR A 95 1.07 -4.37 -11.96
CA THR A 95 2.03 -4.26 -10.85
C THR A 95 2.16 -2.80 -10.45
N GLY A 96 1.99 -2.54 -9.16
CA GLY A 96 2.23 -1.26 -8.53
C GLY A 96 3.68 -1.14 -8.05
N ARG A 97 3.85 -0.97 -6.73
CA ARG A 97 5.16 -0.90 -6.09
C ARG A 97 5.71 -2.31 -5.83
N THR A 98 7.02 -2.41 -5.73
CA THR A 98 7.74 -3.56 -5.19
C THR A 98 8.68 -3.05 -4.12
N GLU A 99 8.68 -3.69 -2.95
CA GLU A 99 9.58 -3.37 -1.84
C GLU A 99 10.25 -4.62 -1.33
N THR A 100 11.52 -4.50 -0.97
CA THR A 100 12.30 -5.59 -0.38
C THR A 100 12.91 -5.11 0.93
N TYR A 101 12.65 -5.87 2.00
CA TYR A 101 13.33 -5.75 3.28
C TYR A 101 14.34 -6.88 3.42
N ALA A 102 15.59 -6.56 3.72
CA ALA A 102 16.70 -7.49 3.91
C ALA A 102 17.60 -7.06 5.07
#